data_AF-A0A8J3YL61-F1
#
_entry.id   AF-A0A8J3YL61-F1
#
_cell.length_a   1.000
_cell.length_b   1.000
_cell.length_c   1.000
_cell.angle_alpha   90.00
_cell.angle_beta   90.00
_cell.angle_gamma   90.00
#
_symmetry.space_group_name_H-M   'P 1'
#
loop_
_entity.id
_entity.type
_entity.pdbx_description
1 polymer ?
#
loop_
_entity_poly.entity_id
_entity_poly.type
_entity_poly.pdbx_seq_one_letter_code
_entity_poly.pdbx_strand_id
1 'polypeptide(L)'
;MTEAPDPQGIDKVFCHLPWTHLCAHVDGVYSRCCVDTSAQQNWPQYRGSRPERMVLREDAVGCTANSTFAADNPDMVMSLDEAFNSPRLRATRLAMLAGEPTPACRDCYTRERLAGDSLRLQMLRQGTPVPSVQECRERTAEDGSVDGFPSYLDLRLGNHCNLRCVMCDVPTSSSLVRHHPDTWLKRSLDPYSEDPGFWRALEENLPAITSMYFAGGEPLLLRAHRPLLRLFVESGRAAEVDLTYATNLTALPADILELWRAFKRVSLEASCDGVGPVFEQVRIGGRWADFERNADRVRDVVRLSIHAAPQRDNVFDLENVVDWALGRGLPVHLSNTVREPEELSIRNLPSAAKREAQAYLVPLAARLEADGYPMVARDVRGVTSYLMSPPTLTTVN
;
A
#
# COMPACT_ATOMS: atom_id res chain seq x y z
N MET A 1 -22.68 4.48 25.95
CA MET A 1 -22.57 5.92 26.26
C MET A 1 -22.16 6.60 24.98
N THR A 2 -23.05 7.38 24.39
CA THR A 2 -22.74 8.18 23.19
C THR A 2 -21.91 9.37 23.64
N GLU A 3 -20.62 9.38 23.32
CA GLU A 3 -19.75 10.54 23.54
C GLU A 3 -20.38 11.76 22.85
N ALA A 4 -20.37 12.90 23.55
CA ALA A 4 -20.80 14.16 22.97
C ALA A 4 -19.92 14.45 21.75
N PRO A 5 -20.49 14.95 20.63
CA PRO A 5 -19.69 15.25 19.45
C PRO A 5 -18.58 16.22 19.81
N ASP A 6 -17.35 15.86 19.47
CA ASP A 6 -16.18 16.70 19.73
C ASP A 6 -16.40 18.11 19.14
N PRO A 7 -16.42 19.16 19.98
CA PRO A 7 -16.72 20.52 19.54
C PRO A 7 -15.72 21.09 18.52
N GLN A 8 -14.53 20.49 18.39
CA GLN A 8 -13.51 20.91 17.43
C GLN A 8 -13.56 20.12 16.11
N GLY A 9 -14.28 19.00 16.03
CA GLY A 9 -14.40 18.19 14.81
C GLY A 9 -13.18 17.30 14.50
N ILE A 10 -12.29 17.08 15.46
CA ILE A 10 -11.09 16.23 15.40
C ILE A 10 -11.42 14.83 14.94
N ASP A 11 -12.49 14.21 15.45
CA ASP A 11 -12.87 12.84 15.07
C ASP A 11 -13.09 12.67 13.56
N LYS A 12 -13.45 13.75 12.87
CA LYS A 12 -13.68 13.76 11.42
C LYS A 12 -12.39 13.79 10.61
N VAL A 13 -11.27 14.23 11.18
CA VAL A 13 -10.00 14.42 10.47
C VAL A 13 -8.85 13.61 11.04
N PHE A 14 -8.94 13.20 12.31
CA PHE A 14 -7.86 12.56 13.04
C PHE A 14 -7.44 11.24 12.43
N CYS A 15 -6.13 11.06 12.32
CA CYS A 15 -5.46 9.83 11.95
C CYS A 15 -4.23 9.73 12.85
N HIS A 16 -3.95 8.56 13.43
CA HIS A 16 -2.75 8.41 14.26
C HIS A 16 -1.46 8.32 13.42
N LEU A 17 -1.55 8.04 12.11
CA LEU A 17 -0.38 7.77 11.27
C LEU A 17 0.68 8.89 11.30
N PRO A 18 0.36 10.20 11.27
CA PRO A 18 1.38 11.24 11.40
C PRO A 18 2.22 11.17 12.69
N TRP A 19 1.79 10.44 13.73
CA TRP A 19 2.52 10.24 14.99
C TRP A 19 3.21 8.88 15.12
N THR A 20 2.93 7.93 14.22
CA THR A 20 3.43 6.56 14.37
C THR A 20 4.03 5.99 13.10
N HIS A 21 3.81 6.63 11.95
CA HIS A 21 4.02 6.03 10.65
C HIS A 21 4.70 6.98 9.65
N LEU A 22 5.54 6.40 8.79
CA LEU A 22 6.12 7.07 7.63
C LEU A 22 6.21 6.11 6.44
N CYS A 23 5.87 6.59 5.24
CA CYS A 23 5.97 5.82 4.00
C CYS A 23 7.14 6.30 3.14
N ALA A 24 7.92 5.36 2.63
CA ALA A 24 9.03 5.55 1.69
C ALA A 24 8.65 4.89 0.34
N HIS A 25 8.57 5.70 -0.72
CA HIS A 25 8.08 5.28 -2.04
C HIS A 25 9.19 4.79 -2.98
N VAL A 26 8.80 4.05 -4.03
CA VAL A 26 9.72 3.42 -5.00
C VAL A 26 10.72 4.38 -5.67
N ASP A 27 10.38 5.66 -5.74
CA ASP A 27 11.12 6.74 -6.38
C ASP A 27 11.95 7.59 -5.41
N GLY A 28 11.90 7.30 -4.11
CA GLY A 28 12.63 8.00 -3.07
C GLY A 28 11.81 9.07 -2.35
N VAL A 29 10.53 9.27 -2.70
CA VAL A 29 9.65 10.24 -2.03
C VAL A 29 9.17 9.68 -0.69
N TYR A 30 9.05 10.56 0.31
CA TYR A 30 8.42 10.25 1.59
C TYR A 30 7.00 10.78 1.67
N SER A 31 6.14 10.12 2.44
CA SER A 31 4.75 10.56 2.63
C SER A 31 4.17 10.14 3.97
N ARG A 32 3.01 10.72 4.32
CA ARG A 32 2.28 10.42 5.58
C ARG A 32 1.76 8.98 5.61
N CYS A 33 1.33 8.47 4.45
CA CYS A 33 0.75 7.15 4.27
C CYS A 33 0.71 6.77 2.79
N CYS A 34 0.45 5.50 2.48
CA CYS A 34 0.38 5.00 1.11
C CYS A 34 -0.69 5.68 0.21
N VAL A 35 -1.67 6.37 0.80
CA VAL A 35 -2.73 7.14 0.11
C VAL A 35 -2.60 8.65 0.24
N ASP A 36 -1.43 9.13 0.65
CA ASP A 36 -1.10 10.55 0.66
C ASP A 36 -1.11 11.10 -0.78
N THR A 37 -2.05 12.02 -1.06
CA THR A 37 -2.24 12.55 -2.41
C THR A 37 -1.05 13.37 -2.90
N SER A 38 -0.25 13.94 -1.99
CA SER A 38 0.95 14.71 -2.34
C SER A 38 2.04 13.85 -2.99
N ALA A 39 2.07 12.55 -2.67
CA ALA A 39 3.00 11.58 -3.24
C ALA A 39 2.39 10.78 -4.41
N GLN A 40 1.11 10.39 -4.33
CA GLN A 40 0.46 9.60 -5.39
C GLN A 40 0.35 10.33 -6.73
N GLN A 41 0.22 11.66 -6.71
CA GLN A 41 0.04 12.45 -7.92
C GLN A 41 1.32 12.64 -8.74
N ASN A 42 2.45 12.07 -8.32
CA ASN A 42 3.72 12.13 -9.04
C ASN A 42 3.83 11.08 -10.16
N TRP A 43 2.96 10.08 -10.16
CA TRP A 43 3.05 8.92 -11.07
C TRP A 43 2.85 9.25 -12.55
N PRO A 44 1.95 10.18 -12.94
CA PRO A 44 1.83 10.61 -14.32
C PRO A 44 3.13 11.17 -14.91
N GLN A 45 4.04 11.69 -14.09
CA GLN A 45 5.33 12.22 -14.54
C GLN A 45 6.25 11.15 -15.14
N TYR A 46 5.96 9.85 -14.96
CA TYR A 46 6.71 8.74 -15.53
C TYR A 46 6.23 8.27 -16.91
N ARG A 47 5.14 8.85 -17.42
CA ARG A 47 4.59 8.56 -18.76
C ARG A 47 5.11 9.58 -19.77
N GLY A 48 5.37 9.13 -21.00
CA GLY A 48 5.83 10.00 -22.08
C GLY A 48 7.29 10.45 -21.92
N SER A 49 7.59 11.61 -22.50
CA SER A 49 8.89 12.28 -22.37
C SER A 49 9.15 12.72 -20.94
N ARG A 50 10.43 12.69 -20.53
CA ARG A 50 10.82 13.20 -19.21
C ARG A 50 10.44 14.67 -19.10
N PRO A 51 9.76 15.10 -18.03
CA PRO A 51 9.55 16.53 -17.80
C PRO A 51 10.90 17.22 -17.59
N GLU A 52 10.98 18.52 -17.89
CA GLU A 52 12.21 19.29 -17.69
C GLU A 52 12.65 19.30 -16.22
N ARG A 53 11.68 19.25 -15.30
CA ARG A 53 11.89 19.18 -13.85
C ARG A 53 10.94 18.19 -13.21
N MET A 54 11.47 17.40 -12.27
CA MET A 54 10.70 16.50 -11.42
C MET A 54 10.34 17.24 -10.12
N VAL A 55 9.31 18.07 -10.14
CA VAL A 55 8.95 18.93 -9.00
C VAL A 55 8.00 18.19 -8.05
N LEU A 56 8.31 18.21 -6.76
CA LEU A 56 7.41 17.73 -5.70
C LEU A 56 6.30 18.74 -5.45
N ARG A 57 5.13 18.26 -5.02
CA ARG A 57 4.07 19.16 -4.54
C ARG A 57 4.52 19.89 -3.28
N GLU A 58 4.02 21.10 -3.09
CA GLU A 58 4.33 21.94 -1.93
C GLU A 58 4.04 21.24 -0.59
N ASP A 59 2.98 20.41 -0.53
CA ASP A 59 2.57 19.67 0.65
C ASP A 59 3.24 18.29 0.81
N ALA A 60 4.18 17.94 -0.07
CA ALA A 60 4.95 16.70 0.03
C ALA A 60 5.89 16.71 1.25
N VAL A 61 6.05 15.55 1.89
CA VAL A 61 6.91 15.41 3.07
C VAL A 61 8.36 15.73 2.69
N GLY A 62 8.87 15.05 1.66
CA GLY A 62 10.23 15.25 1.14
C GLY A 62 10.68 14.03 0.36
N CYS A 63 11.99 13.88 0.18
CA CYS A 63 12.58 12.72 -0.47
C CYS A 63 14.01 12.42 0.02
N THR A 64 14.49 11.20 -0.20
CA THR A 64 15.91 10.85 0.01
C THR A 64 16.81 11.57 -1.00
N ALA A 65 18.08 11.77 -0.65
CA ALA A 65 19.13 12.32 -1.52
C ALA A 65 19.28 11.56 -2.86
N ASN A 66 18.97 10.26 -2.87
CA ASN A 66 19.03 9.43 -4.08
C ASN A 66 17.70 9.37 -4.86
N SER A 67 16.71 10.16 -4.45
CA SER A 67 15.41 10.23 -5.11
C SER A 67 15.52 10.75 -6.55
N THR A 68 14.59 10.31 -7.40
CA THR A 68 14.40 10.88 -8.74
C THR A 68 14.09 12.38 -8.70
N PHE A 69 13.55 12.87 -7.57
CA PHE A 69 13.13 14.25 -7.34
C PHE A 69 14.21 15.11 -6.69
N ALA A 70 15.29 14.53 -6.13
CA ALA A 70 16.22 15.25 -5.25
C ALA A 70 16.87 16.48 -5.92
N ALA A 71 17.31 16.34 -7.17
CA ALA A 71 18.02 17.40 -7.88
C ALA A 71 17.17 18.67 -8.12
N ASP A 72 15.85 18.50 -8.30
CA ASP A 72 14.92 19.60 -8.56
C ASP A 72 14.26 20.15 -7.28
N ASN A 73 14.48 19.51 -6.12
CA ASN A 73 13.86 19.86 -4.84
C ASN A 73 14.87 19.82 -3.68
N PRO A 74 16.00 20.57 -3.74
CA PRO A 74 17.08 20.48 -2.75
C PRO A 74 16.63 20.77 -1.31
N ASP A 75 15.68 21.69 -1.13
CA ASP A 75 15.13 22.06 0.20
C ASP A 75 14.15 21.01 0.77
N MET A 76 13.90 19.93 0.03
CA MET A 76 13.05 18.81 0.44
C MET A 76 13.81 17.49 0.47
N VAL A 77 15.14 17.51 0.34
CA VAL A 77 16.01 16.35 0.55
C VAL A 77 16.26 16.18 2.04
N MET A 78 16.00 14.98 2.56
CA MET A 78 16.09 14.68 3.99
C MET A 78 16.31 13.19 4.25
N SER A 79 16.84 12.85 5.43
CA SER A 79 16.87 11.47 5.93
C SER A 79 15.48 11.02 6.40
N LEU A 80 15.37 9.73 6.77
CA LEU A 80 14.09 9.15 7.20
C LEU A 80 13.61 9.72 8.55
N ASP A 81 14.53 10.00 9.47
CA ASP A 81 14.25 10.62 10.78
C ASP A 81 13.86 12.11 10.62
N GLU A 82 14.56 12.85 9.77
CA GLU A 82 14.21 14.24 9.42
C GLU A 82 12.82 14.32 8.77
N ALA A 83 12.49 13.37 7.89
CA ALA A 83 11.18 13.30 7.23
C ALA A 83 10.03 13.14 8.22
N PHE A 84 10.22 12.38 9.29
CA PHE A 84 9.21 12.20 10.34
C PHE A 84 8.93 13.47 11.15
N ASN A 85 9.85 14.43 11.13
CA ASN A 85 9.63 15.77 11.68
C ASN A 85 9.79 16.85 10.62
N SER A 86 9.44 16.55 9.36
CA SER A 86 9.43 17.56 8.30
C SER A 86 8.38 18.65 8.57
N PRO A 87 8.57 19.87 8.05
CA PRO A 87 7.58 20.94 8.22
C PRO A 87 6.15 20.54 7.80
N ARG A 88 6.05 19.71 6.75
CA ARG A 88 4.78 19.23 6.20
C ARG A 88 4.10 18.19 7.10
N LEU A 89 4.86 17.35 7.81
CA LEU A 89 4.31 16.40 8.78
C LEU A 89 3.89 17.11 10.08
N ARG A 90 4.70 18.06 10.57
CA ARG A 90 4.35 18.92 11.72
C ARG A 90 3.05 19.68 11.49
N ALA A 91 2.92 20.33 10.34
CA ALA A 91 1.69 21.04 9.95
C ALA A 91 0.46 20.10 9.91
N THR A 92 0.65 18.85 9.48
CA THR A 92 -0.44 17.85 9.45
C THR A 92 -0.91 17.51 10.87
N ARG A 93 0.02 17.33 11.81
CA ARG A 93 -0.30 17.05 13.22
C ARG A 93 -1.08 18.21 13.84
N LEU A 94 -0.60 19.45 13.67
CA LEU A 94 -1.26 20.65 14.18
C LEU A 94 -2.67 20.81 13.60
N ALA A 95 -2.82 20.67 12.28
CA ALA A 95 -4.13 20.75 11.62
C ALA A 95 -5.11 19.69 12.18
N MET A 96 -4.68 18.43 12.29
CA MET A 96 -5.53 17.36 12.84
C MET A 96 -5.92 17.63 14.30
N LEU A 97 -5.00 18.14 15.12
CA LEU A 97 -5.27 18.52 16.52
C LEU A 97 -6.15 19.77 16.65
N ALA A 98 -6.26 20.58 15.60
CA ALA A 98 -7.19 21.70 15.50
C ALA A 98 -8.55 21.30 14.88
N GLY A 99 -8.72 20.05 14.45
CA GLY A 99 -9.92 19.60 13.73
C GLY A 99 -9.98 20.03 12.27
N GLU A 100 -8.86 20.48 11.70
CA GLU A 100 -8.75 21.00 10.34
C GLU A 100 -8.32 19.93 9.33
N PRO A 101 -8.97 19.87 8.15
CA PRO A 101 -8.62 18.89 7.12
C PRO A 101 -7.33 19.27 6.38
N THR A 102 -6.41 18.32 6.23
CA THR A 102 -5.21 18.48 5.40
C THR A 102 -5.46 18.06 3.93
N PRO A 103 -5.02 18.84 2.92
CA PRO A 103 -5.15 18.49 1.50
C PRO A 103 -4.59 17.10 1.12
N ALA A 104 -3.45 16.72 1.71
CA ALA A 104 -2.81 15.40 1.54
C ALA A 104 -3.72 14.20 1.90
N CYS A 105 -4.74 14.41 2.74
CA CYS A 105 -5.66 13.37 3.22
C CYS A 105 -7.01 13.36 2.50
N ARG A 106 -7.17 14.16 1.43
CA ARG A 106 -8.42 14.35 0.68
C ARG A 106 -9.06 13.06 0.20
N ASP A 107 -8.26 12.08 -0.19
CA ASP A 107 -8.74 10.79 -0.66
C ASP A 107 -9.47 10.01 0.43
N CYS A 108 -8.99 10.05 1.67
CA CYS A 108 -9.69 9.43 2.80
C CYS A 108 -11.02 10.14 3.06
N TYR A 109 -11.05 11.47 3.15
CA TYR A 109 -12.29 12.23 3.38
C TYR A 109 -13.32 12.00 2.28
N THR A 110 -12.87 11.89 1.03
CA THR A 110 -13.75 11.62 -0.11
C THR A 110 -14.32 10.21 -0.05
N ARG A 111 -13.48 9.20 0.25
CA ARG A 111 -13.95 7.81 0.39
C ARG A 111 -14.91 7.64 1.56
N GLU A 112 -14.66 8.29 2.69
CA GLU A 112 -15.55 8.27 3.85
C GLU A 112 -16.93 8.84 3.52
N ARG A 113 -16.98 9.99 2.84
CA ARG A 113 -18.25 10.61 2.42
C ARG A 113 -19.04 9.76 1.42
N LEU A 114 -18.34 9.07 0.52
CA LEU A 114 -18.97 8.32 -0.57
C LEU A 114 -19.29 6.86 -0.22
N ALA A 115 -18.45 6.22 0.60
CA ALA A 115 -18.48 4.78 0.85
C ALA A 115 -18.49 4.43 2.35
N GLY A 116 -18.44 5.41 3.25
CA GLY A 116 -18.44 5.18 4.70
C GLY A 116 -17.14 4.59 5.26
N ASP A 117 -16.09 4.48 4.45
CA ASP A 117 -14.81 3.92 4.87
C ASP A 117 -13.60 4.54 4.15
N SER A 118 -12.41 4.40 4.74
CA SER A 118 -11.13 4.84 4.17
C SER A 118 -9.96 4.12 4.86
N LEU A 119 -8.74 4.30 4.33
CA LEU A 119 -7.54 3.85 5.03
C LEU A 119 -7.45 4.45 6.44
N ARG A 120 -7.79 5.74 6.62
CA ARG A 120 -7.78 6.40 7.93
C ARG A 120 -8.64 5.66 8.95
N LEU A 121 -9.90 5.40 8.60
CA LEU A 121 -10.82 4.69 9.49
C LEU A 121 -10.41 3.22 9.67
N GLN A 122 -9.83 2.59 8.66
CA GLN A 122 -9.29 1.24 8.77
C GLN A 122 -8.14 1.17 9.77
N MET A 123 -7.19 2.10 9.71
CA MET A 123 -6.07 2.18 10.64
C MET A 123 -6.52 2.44 12.08
N LEU A 124 -7.54 3.29 12.27
CA LEU A 124 -8.13 3.54 13.60
C LEU A 124 -8.87 2.33 14.19
N ARG A 125 -9.39 1.45 13.35
CA ARG A 125 -10.12 0.23 13.79
C ARG A 125 -9.22 -0.99 13.89
N GLN A 126 -7.93 -0.89 13.54
CA GLN A 126 -7.03 -2.04 13.68
C GLN A 126 -6.98 -2.48 15.15
N GLY A 127 -6.94 -3.80 15.39
CA GLY A 127 -6.91 -4.38 16.74
C GLY A 127 -5.61 -4.15 17.51
N THR A 128 -4.72 -3.28 17.00
CA THR A 128 -3.48 -2.87 17.66
C THR A 128 -3.76 -1.56 18.40
N PRO A 129 -3.32 -1.40 19.66
CA PRO A 129 -3.42 -0.12 20.35
C PRO A 129 -2.75 0.99 19.55
N VAL A 130 -3.52 2.01 19.20
CA VAL A 130 -3.05 3.25 18.56
C VAL A 130 -3.16 4.39 19.57
N PRO A 131 -2.29 5.41 19.50
CA PRO A 131 -2.36 6.52 20.43
C PRO A 131 -3.69 7.25 20.28
N SER A 132 -4.31 7.56 21.41
CA SER A 132 -5.46 8.43 21.51
C SER A 132 -5.13 9.85 21.07
N VAL A 133 -6.16 10.63 20.76
CA VAL A 133 -6.01 12.07 20.48
C VAL A 133 -5.26 12.78 21.62
N GLN A 134 -5.56 12.42 22.86
CA GLN A 134 -4.93 13.03 24.04
C GLN A 134 -3.43 12.71 24.12
N GLU A 135 -3.04 11.45 23.93
CA GLU A 135 -1.61 11.07 23.89
C GLU A 135 -0.88 11.75 22.73
N CYS A 136 -1.53 11.87 21.57
CA CYS A 136 -0.98 12.63 20.44
C CYS A 136 -0.78 14.11 20.80
N ARG A 137 -1.73 14.76 21.50
CA ARG A 137 -1.58 16.14 21.97
C ARG A 137 -0.41 16.29 22.93
N GLU A 138 -0.32 15.42 23.94
CA GLU A 138 0.72 15.49 24.97
C GLU A 138 2.13 15.30 24.42
N ARG A 139 2.26 14.54 23.32
CA ARG A 139 3.54 14.29 22.64
C ARG A 139 3.89 15.29 21.54
N THR A 140 3.01 16.25 21.24
CA THR A 140 3.22 17.23 20.16
C THR A 140 3.66 18.56 20.73
N ALA A 141 4.86 19.01 20.34
CA ALA A 141 5.35 20.34 20.69
C ALA A 141 4.56 21.45 19.98
N GLU A 142 4.74 22.70 20.41
CA GLU A 142 4.03 23.86 19.85
C GLU A 142 4.24 24.02 18.33
N ASP A 143 5.41 23.63 17.82
CA ASP A 143 5.73 23.68 16.39
C ASP A 143 5.26 22.44 15.60
N GLY A 144 4.57 21.51 16.25
CA GLY A 144 4.08 20.27 15.67
C GLY A 144 5.09 19.11 15.63
N SER A 145 6.32 19.31 16.13
CA SER A 145 7.30 18.22 16.24
C SER A 145 6.91 17.21 17.33
N VAL A 146 7.41 15.99 17.20
CA VAL A 146 7.25 14.93 18.20
C VAL A 146 8.60 14.27 18.46
N ASP A 147 8.83 13.83 19.69
CA ASP A 147 10.05 13.11 20.03
C ASP A 147 10.03 11.68 19.49
N GLY A 148 11.20 11.22 19.05
CA GLY A 148 11.46 9.86 18.61
C GLY A 148 11.27 9.63 17.11
N PHE A 149 11.03 8.37 16.75
CA PHE A 149 11.02 7.85 15.39
C PHE A 149 9.72 7.05 15.15
N PRO A 150 9.20 6.95 13.91
CA PRO A 150 7.95 6.21 13.65
C PRO A 150 8.12 4.74 14.03
N SER A 151 7.12 4.20 14.72
CA SER A 151 7.10 2.79 15.10
C SER A 151 6.68 1.87 13.96
N TYR A 152 6.07 2.43 12.91
CA TYR A 152 5.57 1.72 11.75
C TYR A 152 6.13 2.31 10.45
N LEU A 153 6.89 1.52 9.68
CA LEU A 153 7.41 1.93 8.38
C LEU A 153 6.67 1.23 7.23
N ASP A 154 6.16 1.99 6.24
CA ASP A 154 5.72 1.48 4.93
C ASP A 154 6.86 1.69 3.93
N LEU A 155 7.46 0.59 3.47
CA LEU A 155 8.70 0.57 2.74
C LEU A 155 8.51 -0.01 1.34
N ARG A 156 8.64 0.87 0.34
CA ARG A 156 8.67 0.53 -1.08
C ARG A 156 10.07 0.77 -1.62
N LEU A 157 10.99 -0.14 -1.29
CA LEU A 157 12.45 0.05 -1.43
C LEU A 157 12.99 -0.03 -2.87
N GLY A 158 12.20 0.42 -3.84
CA GLY A 158 12.49 0.34 -5.26
C GLY A 158 11.41 -0.36 -6.05
N ASN A 159 11.62 -0.45 -7.37
CA ASN A 159 10.63 -0.97 -8.30
C ASN A 159 11.02 -2.30 -8.97
N HIS A 160 12.09 -2.95 -8.53
CA HIS A 160 12.47 -4.23 -9.10
C HIS A 160 11.35 -5.25 -8.86
N CYS A 161 10.83 -5.82 -9.95
CA CYS A 161 9.71 -6.76 -9.95
C CYS A 161 9.86 -7.70 -11.14
N ASN A 162 9.55 -8.98 -10.94
CA ASN A 162 9.63 -10.02 -11.95
C ASN A 162 8.36 -10.13 -12.81
N LEU A 163 7.30 -9.40 -12.48
CA LEU A 163 6.01 -9.44 -13.18
C LEU A 163 5.69 -8.13 -13.90
N ARG A 164 4.75 -8.21 -14.83
CA ARG A 164 4.21 -7.09 -15.63
C ARG A 164 2.69 -7.07 -15.56
N CYS A 165 2.14 -7.04 -14.35
CA CYS A 165 0.70 -7.12 -14.13
C CYS A 165 -0.03 -6.03 -14.92
N VAL A 166 -1.18 -6.36 -15.52
CA VAL A 166 -1.87 -5.48 -16.48
C VAL A 166 -2.30 -4.13 -15.89
N MET A 167 -2.54 -4.07 -14.58
CA MET A 167 -2.94 -2.86 -13.85
C MET A 167 -1.77 -2.05 -13.27
N CYS A 168 -0.55 -2.58 -13.31
CA CYS A 168 0.63 -1.88 -12.79
C CYS A 168 1.09 -0.78 -13.78
N ASP A 169 1.69 0.27 -13.25
CA ASP A 169 2.32 1.33 -14.05
C ASP A 169 3.86 1.23 -13.99
N VAL A 170 4.53 1.84 -14.95
CA VAL A 170 5.98 1.82 -15.15
C VAL A 170 6.80 2.06 -13.86
N PRO A 171 6.52 3.06 -13.00
CA PRO A 171 7.33 3.27 -11.81
C PRO A 171 7.22 2.13 -10.79
N THR A 172 6.23 1.25 -10.88
CA THR A 172 6.01 0.15 -9.92
C THR A 172 6.63 -1.18 -10.31
N SER A 173 6.98 -1.37 -11.58
CA SER A 173 7.65 -2.60 -12.01
C SER A 173 8.74 -2.30 -13.04
N SER A 174 9.97 -2.64 -12.68
CA SER A 174 11.11 -2.64 -13.61
C SER A 174 10.92 -3.55 -14.83
N SER A 175 10.04 -4.56 -14.73
CA SER A 175 9.72 -5.40 -15.88
C SER A 175 8.74 -4.71 -16.83
N LEU A 176 7.96 -3.73 -16.38
CA LEU A 176 7.22 -2.85 -17.29
C LEU A 176 8.16 -1.84 -17.96
N VAL A 177 9.13 -1.28 -17.24
CA VAL A 177 10.14 -0.35 -17.80
C VAL A 177 10.79 -0.89 -19.08
N ARG A 178 11.06 -2.20 -19.13
CA ARG A 178 11.67 -2.86 -20.31
C ARG A 178 10.73 -3.04 -21.50
N HIS A 179 9.42 -2.89 -21.31
CA HIS A 179 8.38 -3.20 -22.28
C HIS A 179 7.46 -2.01 -22.62
N HIS A 180 7.64 -0.85 -21.99
CA HIS A 180 6.92 0.38 -22.30
C HIS A 180 7.83 1.37 -23.04
N PRO A 181 7.77 1.48 -24.38
CA PRO A 181 8.66 2.35 -25.15
C PRO A 181 8.45 3.83 -24.81
N ASP A 182 7.23 4.19 -24.41
CA ASP A 182 6.81 5.57 -24.18
C ASP A 182 7.23 6.13 -22.82
N THR A 183 7.90 5.37 -21.96
CA THR A 183 8.45 5.93 -20.72
C THR A 183 9.88 6.43 -20.91
N TRP A 184 10.18 7.58 -20.33
CA TRP A 184 11.55 8.08 -20.22
C TRP A 184 12.38 7.32 -19.17
N LEU A 185 11.74 6.61 -18.23
CA LEU A 185 12.45 5.81 -17.25
C LEU A 185 13.12 4.63 -17.96
N LYS A 186 14.46 4.55 -17.93
CA LYS A 186 15.22 3.49 -18.63
C LYS A 186 15.87 2.48 -17.70
N ARG A 187 15.80 2.68 -16.39
CA ARG A 187 16.44 1.85 -15.37
C ARG A 187 15.48 1.58 -14.21
N SER A 188 15.79 0.56 -13.43
CA SER A 188 15.07 0.30 -12.19
C SER A 188 15.34 1.43 -11.19
N LEU A 189 14.33 1.76 -10.39
CA LEU A 189 14.45 2.68 -9.27
C LEU A 189 14.89 1.88 -8.05
N ASP A 190 15.96 2.33 -7.42
CA ASP A 190 16.52 1.77 -6.19
C ASP A 190 17.24 2.88 -5.42
N PRO A 191 16.49 3.83 -4.84
CA PRO A 191 17.09 4.99 -4.18
C PRO A 191 17.66 4.65 -2.80
N TYR A 192 17.35 3.48 -2.24
CA TYR A 192 17.63 3.16 -0.84
C TYR A 192 18.81 2.19 -0.63
N SER A 193 19.07 1.26 -1.57
CA SER A 193 20.09 0.23 -1.33
C SER A 193 21.49 0.79 -1.08
N GLU A 194 21.82 1.91 -1.72
CA GLU A 194 23.12 2.61 -1.60
C GLU A 194 22.96 4.01 -0.97
N ASP A 195 21.97 4.20 -0.09
CA ASP A 195 21.77 5.46 0.64
C ASP A 195 22.28 5.34 2.08
N PRO A 196 23.48 5.89 2.41
CA PRO A 196 24.00 5.85 3.76
C PRO A 196 23.13 6.58 4.78
N GLY A 197 22.38 7.61 4.36
CA GLY A 197 21.48 8.35 5.25
C GLY A 197 20.29 7.51 5.66
N PHE A 198 19.71 6.75 4.72
CA PHE A 198 18.64 5.79 4.98
C PHE A 198 19.08 4.69 5.96
N TRP A 199 20.22 4.04 5.70
CA TRP A 199 20.72 2.96 6.57
C TRP A 199 21.08 3.46 7.97
N ARG A 200 21.75 4.61 8.08
CA ARG A 200 22.06 5.22 9.38
C ARG A 200 20.79 5.51 10.18
N ALA A 201 19.78 6.13 9.54
CA ALA A 201 18.52 6.46 10.21
C ALA A 201 17.82 5.20 10.75
N LEU A 202 17.88 4.08 10.02
CA LEU A 202 17.35 2.80 10.51
C LEU A 202 18.16 2.24 11.68
N GLU A 203 19.49 2.19 11.55
CA GLU A 203 20.41 1.65 12.57
C GLU A 203 20.28 2.39 13.91
N GLU A 204 20.22 3.72 13.88
CA GLU A 204 20.10 4.57 15.06
C GLU A 204 18.73 4.45 15.75
N ASN A 205 17.70 4.02 15.01
CA ASN A 205 16.32 4.01 15.48
C ASN A 205 15.67 2.61 15.54
N LEU A 206 16.45 1.53 15.43
CA LEU A 206 15.94 0.15 15.57
C LEU A 206 15.04 -0.06 16.80
N PRO A 207 15.31 0.53 17.99
CA PRO A 207 14.42 0.37 19.14
C PRO A 207 13.02 0.92 19.00
N ALA A 208 12.80 1.88 18.10
CA ALA A 208 11.49 2.48 17.90
C ALA A 208 10.62 1.66 16.93
N ILE A 209 11.24 0.95 15.98
CA ILE A 209 10.56 0.27 14.87
C ILE A 209 9.99 -1.06 15.38
N THR A 210 8.66 -1.17 15.36
CA THR A 210 7.92 -2.37 15.82
C THR A 210 7.05 -2.98 14.72
N SER A 211 6.87 -2.29 13.59
CA SER A 211 6.12 -2.77 12.45
C SER A 211 6.77 -2.31 11.14
N MET A 212 6.86 -3.21 10.16
CA MET A 212 7.27 -2.88 8.80
C MET A 212 6.31 -3.49 7.79
N TYR A 213 5.81 -2.66 6.88
CA TYR A 213 5.03 -3.08 5.72
C TYR A 213 5.85 -2.93 4.45
N PHE A 214 6.01 -4.02 3.71
CA PHE A 214 6.79 -4.07 2.49
C PHE A 214 5.87 -4.13 1.27
N ALA A 215 6.04 -3.18 0.36
CA ALA A 215 5.33 -3.10 -0.92
C ALA A 215 6.27 -2.54 -2.02
N GLY A 216 5.73 -2.14 -3.18
CA GLY A 216 6.51 -1.52 -4.27
C GLY A 216 6.59 -2.44 -5.49
N GLY A 217 7.81 -2.77 -5.92
CA GLY A 217 8.05 -3.81 -6.93
C GLY A 217 7.61 -5.20 -6.46
N GLU A 218 8.51 -6.17 -6.47
CA GLU A 218 8.34 -7.40 -5.71
C GLU A 218 9.25 -7.32 -4.49
N PRO A 219 8.71 -7.08 -3.28
CA PRO A 219 9.54 -6.79 -2.11
C PRO A 219 10.60 -7.85 -1.81
N LEU A 220 10.29 -9.12 -2.05
CA LEU A 220 11.21 -10.25 -1.80
C LEU A 220 12.41 -10.29 -2.76
N LEU A 221 12.37 -9.48 -3.82
CA LEU A 221 13.42 -9.35 -4.83
C LEU A 221 14.14 -8.00 -4.76
N LEU A 222 13.71 -7.06 -3.90
CA LEU A 222 14.37 -5.78 -3.74
C LEU A 222 15.73 -5.97 -3.04
N ARG A 223 16.76 -5.26 -3.53
CA ARG A 223 18.14 -5.42 -3.05
C ARG A 223 18.31 -5.03 -1.58
N ALA A 224 17.67 -3.96 -1.14
CA ALA A 224 17.69 -3.50 0.25
C ALA A 224 16.92 -4.43 1.22
N HIS A 225 16.07 -5.34 0.73
CA HIS A 225 15.13 -6.09 1.58
C HIS A 225 15.84 -7.07 2.53
N ARG A 226 16.67 -7.98 2.02
CA ARG A 226 17.35 -8.97 2.88
C ARG A 226 18.35 -8.34 3.85
N PRO A 227 19.19 -7.36 3.45
CA PRO A 227 20.05 -6.64 4.39
C PRO A 227 19.26 -5.99 5.53
N LEU A 228 18.08 -5.42 5.24
CA LEU A 228 17.22 -4.84 6.27
C LEU A 228 16.72 -5.89 7.26
N LEU A 229 16.26 -7.06 6.78
CA LEU A 229 15.86 -8.13 7.70
C LEU A 229 17.04 -8.61 8.56
N ARG A 230 18.24 -8.75 7.96
CA ARG A 230 19.45 -9.16 8.68
C ARG A 230 19.84 -8.16 9.77
N LEU A 231 19.72 -6.86 9.50
CA LEU A 231 19.96 -5.81 10.49
C LEU A 231 19.12 -6.00 11.77
N PHE A 232 17.84 -6.33 11.64
CA PHE A 232 16.96 -6.62 12.79
C PHE A 232 17.29 -7.94 13.49
N VAL A 233 17.70 -8.96 12.75
CA VAL A 233 18.11 -10.26 13.32
C VAL A 233 19.42 -10.12 14.09
N GLU A 234 20.42 -9.47 13.50
CA GLU A 234 21.76 -9.30 14.07
C GLU A 234 21.77 -8.35 15.28
N SER A 235 20.86 -7.37 15.32
CA SER A 235 20.65 -6.51 16.49
C SER A 235 19.86 -7.18 17.63
N GLY A 236 19.33 -8.40 17.42
CA GLY A 236 18.52 -9.12 18.40
C GLY A 236 17.10 -8.58 18.57
N ARG A 237 16.64 -7.67 17.70
CA ARG A 237 15.34 -6.99 17.80
C ARG A 237 14.23 -7.60 16.95
N ALA A 238 14.54 -8.53 16.06
CA ALA A 238 13.55 -9.13 15.15
C ALA A 238 12.29 -9.66 15.88
N ALA A 239 12.45 -10.26 17.06
CA ALA A 239 11.34 -10.81 17.86
C ALA A 239 10.36 -9.75 18.42
N GLU A 240 10.68 -8.45 18.29
CA GLU A 240 9.82 -7.33 18.67
C GLU A 240 9.02 -6.78 17.49
N VAL A 241 9.35 -7.20 16.25
CA VAL A 241 8.87 -6.56 15.02
C VAL A 241 7.89 -7.43 14.26
N ASP A 242 6.75 -6.83 13.91
CA ASP A 242 5.75 -7.41 13.00
C ASP A 242 6.09 -7.04 11.53
N LEU A 243 6.09 -8.03 10.63
CA LEU A 243 6.28 -7.83 9.20
C LEU A 243 4.98 -8.09 8.44
N THR A 244 4.65 -7.19 7.51
CA THR A 244 3.55 -7.37 6.55
C THR A 244 4.08 -7.16 5.14
N TYR A 245 3.62 -7.95 4.18
CA TYR A 245 4.06 -7.87 2.79
C TYR A 245 2.88 -7.84 1.83
N ALA A 246 2.86 -6.90 0.89
CA ALA A 246 2.15 -7.08 -0.37
C ALA A 246 3.11 -7.70 -1.39
N THR A 247 2.90 -8.98 -1.73
CA THR A 247 3.81 -9.75 -2.58
C THR A 247 3.03 -10.50 -3.66
N ASN A 248 3.62 -10.63 -4.84
CA ASN A 248 3.10 -11.51 -5.88
C ASN A 248 3.33 -13.00 -5.59
N LEU A 249 4.17 -13.33 -4.60
CA LEU A 249 4.46 -14.67 -4.11
C LEU A 249 5.00 -15.66 -5.17
N THR A 250 5.34 -15.21 -6.37
CA THR A 250 5.85 -16.09 -7.45
C THR A 250 7.34 -16.42 -7.29
N ALA A 251 8.07 -15.66 -6.47
CA ALA A 251 9.48 -15.89 -6.18
C ALA A 251 9.74 -15.86 -4.67
N LEU A 252 10.45 -16.87 -4.16
CA LEU A 252 10.89 -16.95 -2.77
C LEU A 252 12.42 -17.11 -2.74
N PRO A 253 13.15 -16.16 -2.14
CA PRO A 253 14.54 -16.36 -1.79
C PRO A 253 14.79 -17.61 -0.96
N ALA A 254 15.98 -18.21 -1.08
CA ALA A 254 16.32 -19.44 -0.38
C ALA A 254 16.29 -19.31 1.15
N ASP A 255 16.75 -18.17 1.68
CA ASP A 255 16.93 -17.90 3.11
C ASP A 255 15.73 -17.17 3.76
N ILE A 256 14.70 -16.80 2.99
CA ILE A 256 13.64 -15.92 3.51
C ILE A 256 12.84 -16.56 4.66
N LEU A 257 12.56 -17.85 4.57
CA LEU A 257 11.80 -18.56 5.61
C LEU A 257 12.60 -18.68 6.92
N GLU A 258 13.93 -18.71 6.84
CA GLU A 258 14.79 -18.70 8.02
C GLU A 258 14.76 -17.32 8.68
N LEU A 259 14.94 -16.26 7.89
CA LEU A 259 14.85 -14.88 8.38
C LEU A 259 13.50 -14.61 9.04
N TRP A 260 12.39 -15.00 8.40
CA TRP A 260 11.04 -14.77 8.93
C TRP A 260 10.77 -15.44 10.27
N ARG A 261 11.41 -16.58 10.59
CA ARG A 261 11.23 -17.25 11.89
C ARG A 261 11.81 -16.46 13.07
N ALA A 262 12.69 -15.50 12.82
CA ALA A 262 13.22 -14.63 13.86
C ALA A 262 12.26 -13.47 14.22
N PHE A 263 11.28 -13.18 13.37
CA PHE A 263 10.37 -12.06 13.57
C PHE A 263 9.16 -12.45 14.41
N LYS A 264 8.61 -11.47 15.15
CA LYS A 264 7.44 -11.65 16.02
C LYS A 264 6.24 -12.26 15.28
N ARG A 265 6.00 -11.76 14.08
CA ARG A 265 4.93 -12.20 13.18
C ARG A 265 5.28 -11.80 11.76
N VAL A 266 4.96 -12.66 10.81
CA VAL A 266 5.03 -12.36 9.39
C VAL A 266 3.68 -12.60 8.76
N SER A 267 3.15 -11.60 8.05
CA SER A 267 1.88 -11.68 7.32
C SER A 267 2.13 -11.40 5.84
N LEU A 268 1.65 -12.29 4.97
CA LEU A 268 1.70 -12.10 3.53
C LEU A 268 0.30 -11.82 2.99
N GLU A 269 0.17 -10.69 2.33
CA GLU A 269 -0.95 -10.29 1.49
C GLU A 269 -0.59 -10.70 0.05
N ALA A 270 -0.89 -11.95 -0.29
CA ALA A 270 -0.51 -12.54 -1.56
C ALA A 270 -1.48 -12.11 -2.66
N SER A 271 -0.93 -11.39 -3.62
CA SER A 271 -1.61 -10.89 -4.80
C SER A 271 -2.01 -12.03 -5.75
N CYS A 272 -3.32 -12.32 -5.85
CA CYS A 272 -3.88 -13.40 -6.66
C CYS A 272 -5.13 -12.92 -7.41
N ASP A 273 -4.95 -12.54 -8.68
CA ASP A 273 -6.01 -11.91 -9.48
C ASP A 273 -6.73 -12.88 -10.44
N GLY A 274 -6.60 -14.18 -10.21
CA GLY A 274 -7.21 -15.24 -11.00
C GLY A 274 -6.63 -16.61 -10.63
N VAL A 275 -7.17 -17.67 -11.22
CA VAL A 275 -6.70 -19.05 -11.08
C VAL A 275 -6.26 -19.59 -12.44
N GLY A 276 -5.15 -20.33 -12.47
CA GLY A 276 -4.65 -20.97 -13.68
C GLY A 276 -4.40 -19.96 -14.81
N PRO A 277 -5.02 -20.12 -16.00
CA PRO A 277 -4.81 -19.21 -17.13
C PRO A 277 -5.14 -17.74 -16.84
N VAL A 278 -6.16 -17.44 -16.02
CA VAL A 278 -6.55 -16.05 -15.72
C VAL A 278 -5.48 -15.36 -14.88
N PHE A 279 -4.88 -16.08 -13.92
CA PHE A 279 -3.71 -15.58 -13.19
C PHE A 279 -2.59 -15.18 -14.14
N GLU A 280 -2.23 -16.05 -15.09
CA GLU A 280 -1.10 -15.83 -15.99
C GLU A 280 -1.38 -14.72 -17.02
N GLN A 281 -2.63 -14.54 -17.40
CA GLN A 281 -3.09 -13.42 -18.25
C GLN A 281 -2.97 -12.08 -17.52
N VAL A 282 -3.44 -12.00 -16.27
CA VAL A 282 -3.49 -10.76 -15.51
C VAL A 282 -2.12 -10.41 -14.91
N ARG A 283 -1.41 -11.39 -14.37
CA ARG A 283 -0.10 -11.28 -13.71
C ARG A 283 1.00 -11.72 -14.68
N ILE A 284 1.10 -11.02 -15.81
CA ILE A 284 1.99 -11.38 -16.93
C ILE A 284 3.43 -11.66 -16.44
N GLY A 285 3.96 -12.80 -16.85
CA GLY A 285 5.28 -13.31 -16.44
C GLY A 285 5.23 -14.25 -15.23
N GLY A 286 4.09 -14.30 -14.55
CA GLY A 286 3.83 -15.26 -13.47
C GLY A 286 3.40 -16.60 -14.03
N ARG A 287 3.65 -17.66 -13.26
CA ARG A 287 3.11 -19.00 -13.52
C ARG A 287 2.26 -19.41 -12.35
N TRP A 288 1.05 -19.90 -12.60
CA TRP A 288 0.13 -20.31 -11.55
C TRP A 288 0.76 -21.37 -10.63
N ALA A 289 1.45 -22.35 -11.23
CA ALA A 289 2.13 -23.41 -10.50
C ALA A 289 3.24 -22.90 -9.55
N ASP A 290 3.85 -21.75 -9.83
CA ASP A 290 4.83 -21.14 -8.91
C ASP A 290 4.15 -20.47 -7.73
N PHE A 291 3.07 -19.74 -8.00
CA PHE A 291 2.26 -19.11 -6.96
C PHE A 291 1.72 -20.16 -5.98
N GLU A 292 1.08 -21.20 -6.51
CA GLU A 292 0.49 -22.27 -5.70
C GLU A 292 1.55 -23.01 -4.87
N ARG A 293 2.66 -23.42 -5.49
CA ARG A 293 3.77 -24.07 -4.79
C ARG A 293 4.33 -23.18 -3.67
N ASN A 294 4.47 -21.88 -3.90
CA ASN A 294 5.00 -20.97 -2.89
C ASN A 294 3.99 -20.69 -1.78
N ALA A 295 2.69 -20.60 -2.10
CA ALA A 295 1.61 -20.50 -1.10
C ALA A 295 1.63 -21.69 -0.14
N ASP A 296 1.90 -22.91 -0.64
CA ASP A 296 2.08 -24.09 0.20
C ASP A 296 3.34 -24.01 1.07
N ARG A 297 4.47 -23.58 0.50
CA ARG A 297 5.76 -23.49 1.22
C ARG A 297 5.78 -22.50 2.37
N VAL A 298 4.99 -21.42 2.30
CA VAL A 298 5.00 -20.37 3.34
C VAL A 298 3.99 -20.63 4.47
N ARG A 299 3.03 -21.52 4.26
CA ARG A 299 1.81 -21.64 5.09
C ARG A 299 2.08 -21.91 6.57
N ASP A 300 3.16 -22.63 6.89
CA ASP A 300 3.54 -22.98 8.26
C ASP A 300 4.47 -21.94 8.92
N VAL A 301 4.91 -20.93 8.17
CA VAL A 301 5.89 -19.92 8.62
C VAL A 301 5.24 -18.54 8.78
N VAL A 302 4.20 -18.25 8.00
CA VAL A 302 3.58 -16.93 7.93
C VAL A 302 2.06 -17.00 8.01
N ARG A 303 1.43 -15.88 8.34
CA ARG A 303 -0.01 -15.68 8.14
C ARG A 303 -0.24 -15.31 6.68
N LEU A 304 -0.73 -16.26 5.88
CA LEU A 304 -1.02 -16.03 4.47
C LEU A 304 -2.48 -15.61 4.28
N SER A 305 -2.69 -14.54 3.52
CA SER A 305 -4.01 -14.07 3.06
C SER A 305 -3.96 -13.80 1.56
N ILE A 306 -5.07 -14.02 0.88
CA ILE A 306 -5.18 -13.84 -0.57
C ILE A 306 -5.89 -12.52 -0.86
N HIS A 307 -5.28 -11.72 -1.72
CA HIS A 307 -5.81 -10.41 -2.11
C HIS A 307 -5.95 -10.37 -3.62
N ALA A 308 -7.19 -10.26 -4.09
CA ALA A 308 -7.46 -10.00 -5.50
C ALA A 308 -7.76 -8.52 -5.70
N ALA A 309 -7.38 -8.00 -6.85
CA ALA A 309 -7.80 -6.72 -7.37
C ALA A 309 -8.87 -6.94 -8.45
N PRO A 310 -10.17 -6.89 -8.11
CA PRO A 310 -11.25 -7.00 -9.09
C PRO A 310 -11.10 -5.97 -10.20
N GLN A 311 -11.16 -6.43 -11.44
CA GLN A 311 -10.98 -5.65 -12.66
C GLN A 311 -11.71 -6.30 -13.83
N ARG A 312 -11.76 -5.60 -14.96
CA ARG A 312 -12.41 -6.05 -16.20
C ARG A 312 -12.00 -7.47 -16.58
N ASP A 313 -10.72 -7.78 -16.48
CA ASP A 313 -10.13 -9.01 -17.01
C ASP A 313 -10.22 -10.22 -16.06
N ASN A 314 -10.68 -10.05 -14.82
CA ASN A 314 -10.81 -11.15 -13.85
C ASN A 314 -12.16 -11.22 -13.13
N VAL A 315 -13.10 -10.31 -13.41
CA VAL A 315 -14.37 -10.24 -12.65
C VAL A 315 -15.15 -11.56 -12.67
N PHE A 316 -15.07 -12.33 -13.76
CA PHE A 316 -15.71 -13.63 -13.92
C PHE A 316 -14.90 -14.82 -13.37
N ASP A 317 -13.73 -14.56 -12.80
CA ASP A 317 -12.87 -15.56 -12.17
C ASP A 317 -12.78 -15.38 -10.64
N LEU A 318 -13.46 -14.37 -10.08
CA LEU A 318 -13.43 -14.08 -8.65
C LEU A 318 -13.97 -15.24 -7.80
N GLU A 319 -14.99 -15.96 -8.28
CA GLU A 319 -15.46 -17.18 -7.63
C GLU A 319 -14.35 -18.24 -7.53
N ASN A 320 -13.60 -18.45 -8.61
CA ASN A 320 -12.50 -19.43 -8.60
C ASN A 320 -11.40 -19.03 -7.61
N VAL A 321 -11.06 -17.75 -7.53
CA VAL A 321 -10.09 -17.23 -6.54
C VAL A 321 -10.59 -17.47 -5.12
N VAL A 322 -11.86 -17.14 -4.86
CA VAL A 322 -12.49 -17.32 -3.54
C VAL A 322 -12.53 -18.79 -3.15
N ASP A 323 -13.03 -19.66 -4.04
CA ASP A 323 -13.14 -21.09 -3.77
C ASP A 323 -11.75 -21.74 -3.60
N TRP A 324 -10.75 -21.32 -4.40
CA TRP A 324 -9.38 -21.81 -4.25
C TRP A 324 -8.77 -21.44 -2.89
N ALA A 325 -8.97 -20.19 -2.44
CA ALA A 325 -8.45 -19.70 -1.16
C ALA A 325 -9.19 -20.33 0.03
N LEU A 326 -10.52 -20.30 0.04
CA LEU A 326 -11.34 -20.85 1.11
C LEU A 326 -11.20 -22.37 1.22
N GLY A 327 -11.11 -23.09 0.10
CA GLY A 327 -10.81 -24.52 0.07
C GLY A 327 -9.45 -24.89 0.67
N ARG A 328 -8.54 -23.91 0.82
CA ARG A 328 -7.25 -24.04 1.50
C ARG A 328 -7.24 -23.47 2.91
N GLY A 329 -8.38 -22.99 3.42
CA GLY A 329 -8.50 -22.33 4.71
C GLY A 329 -7.81 -20.96 4.78
N LEU A 330 -7.59 -20.32 3.64
CA LEU A 330 -6.92 -19.02 3.56
C LEU A 330 -7.96 -17.87 3.57
N PRO A 331 -7.73 -16.80 4.36
CA PRO A 331 -8.49 -15.57 4.23
C PRO A 331 -8.38 -15.00 2.81
N VAL A 332 -9.46 -14.43 2.30
CA VAL A 332 -9.52 -13.80 0.98
C VAL A 332 -10.17 -12.43 1.05
N HIS A 333 -9.59 -11.45 0.36
CA HIS A 333 -10.00 -10.06 0.32
C HIS A 333 -10.15 -9.58 -1.12
N LEU A 334 -11.28 -8.93 -1.42
CA LEU A 334 -11.61 -8.44 -2.77
C LEU A 334 -11.89 -6.92 -2.78
N SER A 335 -11.64 -6.23 -1.67
CA SER A 335 -12.02 -4.82 -1.48
C SER A 335 -11.18 -3.82 -2.31
N ASN A 336 -10.05 -4.24 -2.88
CA ASN A 336 -9.14 -3.36 -3.62
C ASN A 336 -9.42 -3.37 -5.13
N THR A 337 -10.61 -2.93 -5.53
CA THR A 337 -11.02 -2.87 -6.95
C THR A 337 -10.17 -1.88 -7.76
N VAL A 338 -9.74 -2.30 -8.95
CA VAL A 338 -8.93 -1.48 -9.86
C VAL A 338 -9.72 -0.26 -10.33
N ARG A 339 -9.12 0.92 -10.14
CA ARG A 339 -9.66 2.21 -10.57
C ARG A 339 -8.91 2.75 -11.79
N GLU A 340 -7.59 2.62 -11.74
CA GLU A 340 -6.66 2.99 -12.80
C GLU A 340 -5.80 1.78 -13.17
N PRO A 341 -5.47 1.59 -14.45
CA PRO A 341 -5.92 2.41 -15.58
C PRO A 341 -7.42 2.22 -15.87
N GLU A 342 -8.09 3.28 -16.31
CA GLU A 342 -9.55 3.33 -16.47
C GLU A 342 -10.12 2.17 -17.33
N GLU A 343 -9.41 1.74 -18.37
CA GLU A 343 -9.83 0.65 -19.26
C GLU A 343 -9.92 -0.72 -18.58
N LEU A 344 -9.25 -0.90 -17.43
CA LEU A 344 -9.32 -2.10 -16.61
C LEU A 344 -10.34 -1.98 -15.49
N SER A 345 -10.85 -0.78 -15.21
CA SER A 345 -11.88 -0.60 -14.19
C SER A 345 -13.17 -1.31 -14.59
N ILE A 346 -13.72 -2.16 -13.70
CA ILE A 346 -15.02 -2.82 -13.93
C ILE A 346 -16.16 -1.82 -14.18
N ARG A 347 -16.02 -0.60 -13.65
CA ARG A 347 -17.00 0.46 -13.83
C ARG A 347 -17.08 0.98 -15.26
N ASN A 348 -16.09 0.71 -16.10
CA ASN A 348 -16.06 1.12 -17.51
C ASN A 348 -16.49 -0.02 -18.46
N LEU A 349 -16.96 -1.15 -17.92
CA LEU A 349 -17.59 -2.21 -18.71
C LEU A 349 -18.82 -1.68 -19.49
N PRO A 350 -19.06 -2.19 -20.72
CA PRO A 350 -20.31 -1.93 -21.44
C PRO A 350 -21.54 -2.35 -20.64
N SER A 351 -22.68 -1.68 -20.84
CA SER A 351 -23.90 -1.93 -20.05
C SER A 351 -24.37 -3.39 -20.07
N ALA A 352 -24.14 -4.12 -21.17
CA ALA A 352 -24.44 -5.54 -21.25
C ALA A 352 -23.53 -6.37 -20.32
N ALA A 353 -22.22 -6.14 -20.37
CA ALA A 353 -21.24 -6.82 -19.52
C ALA A 353 -21.41 -6.45 -18.04
N LYS A 354 -21.83 -5.22 -17.71
CA LYS A 354 -22.18 -4.86 -16.33
C LYS A 354 -23.34 -5.68 -15.78
N ARG A 355 -24.40 -5.89 -16.57
CA ARG A 355 -25.54 -6.72 -16.17
C ARG A 355 -25.13 -8.18 -15.99
N GLU A 356 -24.26 -8.68 -16.86
CA GLU A 356 -23.71 -10.04 -16.75
C GLU A 356 -22.86 -10.21 -15.49
N ALA A 357 -21.90 -9.30 -15.25
CA ALA A 357 -21.09 -9.30 -14.05
C ALA A 357 -21.95 -9.15 -12.78
N GLN A 358 -22.99 -8.32 -12.79
CA GLN A 358 -23.93 -8.21 -11.67
C GLN A 358 -24.69 -9.52 -11.44
N ALA A 359 -25.18 -10.17 -12.51
CA ALA A 359 -25.87 -11.45 -12.43
C ALA A 359 -24.96 -12.58 -11.93
N TYR A 360 -23.66 -12.45 -12.11
CA TYR A 360 -22.63 -13.35 -11.57
C TYR A 360 -22.30 -13.06 -10.10
N LEU A 361 -22.04 -11.80 -9.73
CA LEU A 361 -21.56 -11.42 -8.40
C LEU A 361 -22.64 -11.48 -7.31
N VAL A 362 -23.91 -11.20 -7.64
CA VAL A 362 -25.00 -11.18 -6.65
C VAL A 362 -25.25 -12.58 -6.06
N PRO A 363 -25.41 -13.65 -6.86
CA PRO A 363 -25.51 -15.02 -6.34
C PRO A 363 -24.26 -15.44 -5.55
N LEU A 364 -23.06 -15.07 -6.00
CA LEU A 364 -21.82 -15.36 -5.29
C LEU A 364 -21.81 -14.74 -3.88
N ALA A 365 -22.19 -13.47 -3.74
CA ALA A 365 -22.30 -12.82 -2.44
C ALA A 365 -23.34 -13.49 -1.53
N ALA A 366 -24.48 -13.93 -2.09
CA ALA A 366 -25.51 -14.63 -1.33
C ALA A 366 -25.04 -16.01 -0.86
N ARG A 367 -24.34 -16.77 -1.72
CA ARG A 367 -23.72 -18.05 -1.37
C ARG A 367 -22.71 -17.87 -0.24
N LEU A 368 -21.79 -16.92 -0.37
CA LEU A 368 -20.75 -16.68 0.64
C LEU A 368 -21.32 -16.26 2.00
N GLU A 369 -22.42 -15.49 2.02
CA GLU A 369 -23.13 -15.17 3.27
C GLU A 369 -23.71 -16.45 3.91
N ALA A 370 -24.39 -17.28 3.12
CA ALA A 370 -25.00 -18.53 3.59
C ALA A 370 -23.95 -19.54 4.07
N ASP A 371 -22.78 -19.58 3.44
CA ASP A 371 -21.65 -20.45 3.77
C ASP A 371 -20.85 -19.97 5.00
N GLY A 372 -21.24 -18.84 5.61
CA GLY A 372 -20.59 -18.32 6.81
C GLY A 372 -19.37 -17.42 6.56
N TYR A 373 -19.27 -16.82 5.37
CA TYR A 373 -18.21 -15.87 4.98
C TYR A 373 -18.76 -14.45 4.75
N PRO A 374 -19.40 -13.81 5.75
CA PRO A 374 -20.06 -12.51 5.60
C PRO A 374 -19.10 -11.38 5.20
N MET A 375 -17.83 -11.48 5.59
CA MET A 375 -16.80 -10.52 5.22
C MET A 375 -16.44 -10.58 3.74
N VAL A 376 -16.31 -11.79 3.17
CA VAL A 376 -16.04 -11.98 1.74
C VAL A 376 -17.29 -11.58 0.94
N ALA A 377 -18.49 -11.95 1.43
CA ALA A 377 -19.75 -11.51 0.84
C ALA A 377 -19.87 -9.98 0.80
N ARG A 378 -19.45 -9.29 1.86
CA ARG A 378 -19.39 -7.81 1.90
C ARG A 378 -18.45 -7.26 0.83
N ASP A 379 -17.27 -7.83 0.65
CA ASP A 379 -16.34 -7.39 -0.38
C ASP A 379 -16.94 -7.57 -1.79
N VAL A 380 -17.57 -8.72 -2.08
CA VAL A 380 -18.26 -8.97 -3.36
C VAL A 380 -19.41 -7.97 -3.59
N ARG A 381 -20.19 -7.65 -2.56
CA ARG A 381 -21.21 -6.58 -2.63
C ARG A 381 -20.59 -5.23 -2.91
N GLY A 382 -19.43 -4.92 -2.32
CA GLY A 382 -18.65 -3.71 -2.58
C GLY A 382 -18.23 -3.60 -4.05
N VAL A 383 -17.69 -4.69 -4.61
CA VAL A 383 -17.34 -4.80 -6.04
C VAL A 383 -18.57 -4.57 -6.91
N THR A 384 -19.70 -5.19 -6.57
CA THR A 384 -20.98 -5.05 -7.29
C THR A 384 -21.50 -3.61 -7.23
N SER A 385 -21.41 -2.96 -6.07
CA SER A 385 -21.81 -1.56 -5.91
C SER A 385 -20.92 -0.63 -6.74
N TYR A 386 -19.60 -0.88 -6.77
CA TYR A 386 -18.67 -0.07 -7.56
C TYR A 386 -18.89 -0.24 -9.07
N LEU A 387 -19.12 -1.47 -9.53
CA LEU A 387 -19.49 -1.81 -10.92
C LEU A 387 -20.68 -0.97 -11.42
N MET A 388 -21.70 -0.81 -10.57
CA MET A 388 -22.95 -0.12 -10.89
C MET A 388 -22.91 1.39 -10.62
N SER A 389 -21.85 1.89 -9.98
CA SER A 389 -21.69 3.33 -9.74
C SER A 389 -21.46 4.08 -11.05
N PRO A 390 -21.92 5.35 -11.16
CA PRO A 390 -21.62 6.16 -12.33
C PRO A 390 -20.10 6.33 -12.50
N PRO A 391 -19.59 6.43 -13.74
CA PRO A 391 -18.20 6.81 -13.98
C PRO A 391 -17.91 8.10 -13.21
N THR A 392 -16.71 8.22 -12.64
CA THR A 392 -16.32 9.53 -12.09
C THR A 392 -16.33 10.49 -13.28
N LEU A 393 -17.12 11.56 -13.20
CA LEU A 393 -16.85 12.71 -14.04
C LEU A 393 -15.42 13.13 -13.70
N THR A 394 -14.47 12.82 -14.59
CA THR A 394 -13.18 13.49 -14.60
C THR A 394 -13.50 14.96 -14.71
N THR A 395 -13.46 15.68 -13.59
CA THR A 395 -13.29 17.14 -13.62
C THR A 395 -11.89 17.36 -14.17
N VAL A 396 -11.78 17.30 -15.49
CA VAL A 396 -10.78 18.07 -16.22
C VAL A 396 -11.23 19.51 -16.07
N ASN A 397 -10.58 20.23 -15.17
CA ASN A 397 -10.23 21.64 -15.28
C ASN A 397 -9.27 22.00 -14.14
#